data_AF-A0A920WM74-F1
#
_entry.id   AF-A0A920WM74-F1
#
_cell.length_a   1.000
_cell.length_b   1.000
_cell.length_c   1.000
_cell.angle_alpha   90.00
_cell.angle_beta   90.00
_cell.angle_gamma   90.00
#
_symmetry.space_group_name_H-M   'P 1'
#
loop_
_entity.id
_entity.type
_entity.pdbx_description
1 polymer ?
#
loop_
_entity_poly.entity_id
_entity_poly.type
_entity_poly.pdbx_seq_one_letter_code
_entity_poly.pdbx_strand_id
1 'polypeptide(L)'
;MQCSLFQAGGVAGSFASETLVDLADQLVDGFFEEGEADLMTSFAAPLAANSLASVLGLDSHGWEQVWQWCEGLCADIANFANDPELTSIGNQARESLGRAIDQKIDAPLRTATTCQPLLNLLLLKSTVSHWIDPKS
;
A
#
# COMPACT_ATOMS: atom_id res chain seq x y z
N MET A 1 -4.32 6.54 -23.39
CA MET A 1 -5.36 5.94 -22.52
C MET A 1 -4.98 6.31 -21.10
N GLN A 2 -5.75 7.20 -20.46
CA GLN A 2 -5.37 7.82 -19.19
C GLN A 2 -5.74 6.88 -18.04
N CYS A 3 -4.76 6.14 -17.52
CA CYS A 3 -4.95 5.25 -16.38
C CYS A 3 -5.22 6.11 -15.14
N SER A 4 -6.47 6.12 -14.65
CA SER A 4 -6.89 6.85 -13.47
C SER A 4 -6.63 6.03 -12.20
N LEU A 5 -6.13 6.67 -11.14
CA LEU A 5 -5.47 6.01 -10.01
C LEU A 5 -6.35 5.03 -9.19
N PHE A 6 -7.65 5.28 -9.05
CA PHE A 6 -8.56 4.52 -8.17
C PHE A 6 -9.85 4.05 -8.85
N GLN A 7 -9.93 4.08 -10.19
CA GLN A 7 -11.08 3.54 -10.91
C GLN A 7 -10.84 2.10 -11.36
N ALA A 8 -11.90 1.39 -11.74
CA ALA A 8 -11.85 0.02 -12.23
C ALA A 8 -10.91 -0.20 -13.45
N GLY A 9 -10.56 0.87 -14.20
CA GLY A 9 -9.55 0.84 -15.27
C GLY A 9 -8.15 1.34 -14.84
N GLY A 10 -7.93 1.51 -13.55
CA GLY A 10 -6.70 1.98 -12.91
C GLY A 10 -5.80 0.85 -12.42
N VAL A 11 -4.67 1.21 -11.80
CA VAL A 11 -3.73 0.24 -11.19
C VAL A 11 -4.41 -0.60 -10.13
N ALA A 12 -5.22 0.02 -9.26
CA ALA A 12 -6.01 -0.70 -8.27
C ALA A 12 -7.08 -1.61 -8.90
N GLY A 13 -7.64 -1.20 -10.05
CA GLY A 13 -8.63 -1.97 -10.80
C GLY A 13 -8.04 -3.22 -11.46
N SER A 14 -6.94 -3.07 -12.19
CA SER A 14 -6.20 -4.19 -12.81
C SER A 14 -5.63 -5.13 -11.74
N PHE A 15 -5.05 -4.59 -10.66
CA PHE A 15 -4.62 -5.40 -9.51
C PHE A 15 -5.78 -6.22 -8.91
N ALA A 16 -6.92 -5.59 -8.66
CA ALA A 16 -8.09 -6.27 -8.11
C ALA A 16 -8.64 -7.36 -9.04
N SER A 17 -8.60 -7.17 -10.35
CA SER A 17 -9.10 -8.16 -11.31
C SER A 17 -8.10 -9.27 -11.65
N GLU A 18 -6.79 -9.01 -11.56
CA GLU A 18 -5.75 -9.90 -12.09
C GLU A 18 -4.86 -10.52 -11.00
N THR A 19 -4.75 -9.93 -9.81
CA THR A 19 -3.77 -10.35 -8.79
C THR A 19 -4.41 -10.67 -7.45
N LEU A 20 -5.51 -10.00 -7.11
CA LEU A 20 -6.20 -10.23 -5.84
C LEU A 20 -6.74 -11.66 -5.68
N VAL A 21 -7.22 -12.26 -6.77
CA VAL A 21 -7.74 -13.64 -6.77
C VAL A 21 -6.62 -14.63 -6.46
N ASP A 22 -5.49 -14.53 -7.17
CA ASP A 22 -4.32 -15.40 -6.94
C ASP A 22 -3.78 -15.26 -5.51
N LEU A 23 -3.75 -14.03 -4.98
CA LEU A 23 -3.34 -13.76 -3.60
C LEU A 23 -4.31 -14.38 -2.59
N ALA A 24 -5.62 -14.30 -2.85
CA ALA A 24 -6.64 -14.90 -1.99
C ALA A 24 -6.53 -16.43 -1.99
N ASP A 25 -6.37 -17.04 -3.16
CA ASP A 25 -6.20 -18.49 -3.29
C ASP A 25 -4.95 -18.96 -2.52
N GLN A 26 -3.82 -18.27 -2.66
CA GLN A 26 -2.59 -18.60 -1.91
C GLN A 26 -2.75 -18.53 -0.40
N LEU A 27 -3.50 -17.53 0.11
CA LEU A 27 -3.75 -17.42 1.54
C LEU A 27 -4.67 -18.53 2.04
N VAL A 28 -5.71 -18.87 1.28
CA VAL A 28 -6.63 -19.96 1.61
C VAL A 28 -5.90 -21.30 1.62
N ASP A 29 -5.06 -21.56 0.61
CA ASP A 29 -4.24 -22.77 0.52
C ASP A 29 -3.35 -22.94 1.76
N GLY A 30 -2.88 -21.83 2.35
CA GLY A 30 -2.02 -21.84 3.55
C GLY A 30 -2.67 -22.40 4.81
N PHE A 31 -4.00 -22.37 4.92
CA PHE A 31 -4.73 -22.95 6.06
C PHE A 31 -5.76 -24.02 5.65
N PHE A 32 -5.82 -24.37 4.36
CA PHE A 32 -6.80 -25.31 3.83
C PHE A 32 -6.67 -26.71 4.45
N GLU A 33 -5.43 -27.19 4.63
CA GLU A 33 -5.16 -28.52 5.19
C GLU A 33 -5.48 -28.64 6.69
N GLU A 34 -5.43 -27.52 7.43
CA GLU A 34 -5.73 -27.49 8.87
C GLU A 34 -7.23 -27.59 9.14
N GLY A 35 -8.07 -27.20 8.17
CA GLY A 35 -9.54 -27.30 8.25
C GLY A 35 -10.20 -26.31 9.20
N GLU A 36 -9.42 -25.54 9.97
CA GLU A 36 -9.85 -24.47 10.85
C GLU A 36 -8.83 -23.32 10.85
N ALA A 37 -9.30 -22.07 10.83
CA ALA A 37 -8.46 -20.88 10.90
C ALA A 37 -9.25 -19.67 11.41
N ASP A 38 -8.56 -18.74 12.06
CA ASP A 38 -9.13 -17.42 12.34
C ASP A 38 -9.11 -16.59 11.05
N LEU A 39 -10.30 -16.23 10.54
CA LEU A 39 -10.43 -15.51 9.28
C LEU A 39 -9.80 -14.11 9.33
N MET A 40 -9.75 -13.46 10.48
CA MET A 40 -9.16 -12.13 10.59
C MET A 40 -7.64 -12.20 10.49
N THR A 41 -7.01 -13.07 11.28
CA THR A 41 -5.54 -13.13 11.33
C THR A 41 -4.94 -13.95 10.19
N SER A 42 -5.65 -14.95 9.69
CA SER A 42 -5.12 -15.91 8.71
C SER A 42 -5.47 -15.56 7.27
N PHE A 43 -6.46 -14.69 7.05
CA PHE A 43 -6.91 -14.32 5.71
C PHE A 43 -7.09 -12.81 5.52
N ALA A 44 -7.98 -12.17 6.28
CA ALA A 44 -8.38 -10.79 6.01
C ALA A 44 -7.23 -9.77 6.21
N ALA A 45 -6.50 -9.86 7.33
CA ALA A 45 -5.36 -8.97 7.58
C ALA A 45 -4.21 -9.20 6.58
N PRO A 46 -3.75 -10.44 6.32
CA PRO A 46 -2.76 -10.71 5.28
C PRO A 46 -3.19 -10.25 3.88
N LEU A 47 -4.44 -10.50 3.49
CA LEU A 47 -4.96 -10.13 2.16
C LEU A 47 -4.98 -8.61 1.98
N ALA A 48 -5.49 -7.88 2.97
CA ALA A 48 -5.57 -6.42 2.94
C ALA A 48 -4.17 -5.79 2.92
N ALA A 49 -3.25 -6.28 3.76
CA ALA A 49 -1.89 -5.75 3.85
C ALA A 49 -1.08 -6.03 2.58
N ASN A 50 -1.14 -7.24 2.02
CA ASN A 50 -0.49 -7.57 0.74
C ASN A 50 -1.05 -6.72 -0.40
N SER A 51 -2.38 -6.57 -0.47
CA SER A 51 -3.03 -5.74 -1.49
C SER A 51 -2.55 -4.29 -1.42
N LEU A 52 -2.47 -3.74 -0.21
CA LEU A 52 -1.97 -2.39 0.01
C LEU A 52 -0.48 -2.26 -0.36
N ALA A 53 0.34 -3.26 0.01
CA ALA A 53 1.75 -3.30 -0.34
C ALA A 53 1.95 -3.24 -1.86
N SER A 54 1.23 -4.07 -2.62
CA SER A 54 1.35 -4.12 -4.09
C SER A 54 0.83 -2.88 -4.78
N VAL A 55 -0.29 -2.33 -4.30
CA VAL A 55 -0.85 -1.09 -4.87
C VAL A 55 0.09 0.11 -4.63
N LEU A 56 0.77 0.16 -3.48
CA LEU A 56 1.79 1.18 -3.18
C LEU A 56 3.17 0.86 -3.78
N GLY A 57 3.42 -0.40 -4.16
CA GLY A 57 4.73 -0.88 -4.61
C GLY A 57 5.75 -1.05 -3.49
N LEU A 58 5.29 -1.34 -2.27
CA LEU A 58 6.08 -1.59 -1.07
C LEU A 58 6.30 -3.09 -0.80
N ASP A 59 6.13 -3.94 -1.81
CA ASP A 59 6.18 -5.41 -1.71
C ASP A 59 7.45 -5.94 -1.04
N SER A 60 8.57 -5.21 -1.13
CA SER A 60 9.85 -5.59 -0.52
C SER A 60 9.84 -5.60 1.01
N HIS A 61 8.86 -4.98 1.66
CA HIS A 61 8.76 -4.94 3.12
C HIS A 61 7.96 -6.10 3.71
N GLY A 62 7.23 -6.85 2.89
CA GLY A 62 6.32 -7.90 3.35
C GLY A 62 5.01 -7.33 3.94
N TRP A 63 4.01 -8.20 4.04
CA TRP A 63 2.67 -7.80 4.47
C TRP A 63 2.59 -7.54 5.97
N GLU A 64 3.37 -8.26 6.78
CA GLU A 64 3.42 -8.09 8.23
C GLU A 64 3.87 -6.68 8.59
N GLN A 65 4.88 -6.17 7.89
CA GLN A 65 5.40 -4.82 8.13
C GLN A 65 4.38 -3.76 7.73
N VAL A 66 3.69 -3.96 6.61
CA VAL A 66 2.62 -3.05 6.15
C VAL A 66 1.44 -3.07 7.12
N TRP A 67 1.06 -4.25 7.62
CA TRP A 67 0.03 -4.40 8.65
C TRP A 67 0.41 -3.67 9.95
N GLN A 68 1.65 -3.83 10.42
CA GLN A 68 2.15 -3.13 11.61
C GLN A 68 2.11 -1.60 11.46
N TRP A 69 2.42 -1.07 10.27
CA TRP A 69 2.27 0.37 10.02
C TRP A 69 0.81 0.80 10.08
N CYS A 70 -0.11 0.02 9.48
CA CYS A 70 -1.54 0.29 9.55
C CYS A 70 -2.07 0.28 10.99
N GLU A 71 -1.73 -0.74 11.78
CA GLU A 71 -2.13 -0.82 13.18
C GLU A 71 -1.59 0.35 14.00
N GLY A 72 -0.31 0.67 13.85
CA GLY A 72 0.29 1.79 14.60
C GLY A 72 -0.33 3.14 14.25
N LEU A 73 -0.62 3.38 12.97
CA LEU A 73 -1.34 4.59 12.55
C LEU A 73 -2.77 4.64 13.08
N CYS A 74 -3.50 3.52 13.02
CA CYS A 74 -4.85 3.41 13.55
C CYS A 74 -4.89 3.60 15.08
N ALA A 75 -3.91 3.07 15.80
CA ALA A 75 -3.78 3.19 17.24
C ALA A 75 -3.65 4.65 17.70
N ASP A 76 -2.84 5.44 17.00
CA ASP A 76 -2.69 6.87 17.29
C ASP A 76 -3.93 7.69 16.88
N ILE A 77 -4.57 7.37 15.75
CA ILE A 77 -5.83 8.04 15.34
C ILE A 77 -6.97 7.76 16.32
N ALA A 78 -7.04 6.53 16.85
CA ALA A 78 -8.04 6.12 17.82
C ALA A 78 -7.72 6.56 19.26
N ASN A 79 -6.61 7.27 19.48
CA ASN A 79 -6.13 7.67 20.80
C ASN A 79 -6.89 8.88 21.38
N PHE A 80 -8.19 8.71 21.66
CA PHE A 80 -9.01 9.76 22.27
C PHE A 80 -8.67 10.04 23.74
N ALA A 81 -7.94 9.13 24.39
CA ALA A 81 -7.51 9.25 25.78
C ALA A 81 -6.17 9.96 25.96
N ASN A 82 -5.49 10.36 24.87
CA ASN A 82 -4.13 10.91 24.87
C ASN A 82 -3.11 10.02 25.60
N ASP A 83 -3.20 8.71 25.39
CA ASP A 83 -2.21 7.77 25.88
C ASP A 83 -0.86 8.00 25.17
N PRO A 84 0.22 8.37 25.90
CA PRO A 84 1.52 8.63 25.29
C PRO A 84 2.14 7.38 24.63
N GLU A 85 1.78 6.16 25.05
CA GLU A 85 2.29 4.93 24.44
C GLU A 85 1.70 4.72 23.04
N LEU A 86 0.39 4.92 22.87
CA LEU A 86 -0.26 4.81 21.55
C LEU A 86 0.28 5.85 20.57
N THR A 87 0.54 7.07 21.04
CA THR A 87 1.19 8.10 20.21
C THR A 87 2.63 7.75 19.86
N SER A 88 3.38 7.13 20.78
CA SER A 88 4.73 6.64 20.47
C SER A 88 4.70 5.56 19.39
N ILE A 89 3.77 4.61 19.47
CA ILE A 89 3.58 3.55 18.46
C ILE A 89 3.24 4.18 17.10
N GLY A 90 2.32 5.13 17.06
CA GLY A 90 1.96 5.84 15.82
C GLY A 90 3.12 6.62 15.21
N ASN A 91 3.94 7.28 16.04
CA ASN A 91 5.12 8.01 15.57
C ASN A 91 6.17 7.06 14.98
N GLN A 92 6.44 5.93 15.63
CA GLN A 92 7.36 4.91 15.11
C GLN A 92 6.86 4.36 13.76
N ALA A 93 5.55 4.08 13.64
CA ALA A 93 4.95 3.65 12.38
C ALA A 93 5.08 4.72 11.28
N ARG A 94 4.80 6.00 11.59
CA ARG A 94 4.98 7.12 10.66
C ARG A 94 6.42 7.27 10.18
N GLU A 95 7.39 7.23 11.09
CA GLU A 95 8.81 7.36 10.74
C GLU A 95 9.31 6.19 9.90
N SER A 96 8.90 4.97 10.23
CA SER A 96 9.27 3.78 9.47
C SER A 96 8.66 3.78 8.07
N LEU A 97 7.35 4.06 7.97
CA LEU A 97 6.64 4.14 6.69
C LEU A 97 7.18 5.30 5.83
N GLY A 98 7.45 6.45 6.43
CA GLY A 98 8.04 7.61 5.74
C GLY A 98 9.36 7.25 5.06
N ARG A 99 10.27 6.60 5.79
CA ARG A 99 11.54 6.13 5.19
C ARG A 99 11.34 5.14 4.05
N ALA A 100 10.39 4.21 4.17
CA ALA A 100 10.09 3.25 3.10
C ALA A 100 9.53 3.95 1.84
N ILE A 101 8.67 4.94 2.04
CA ILE A 101 8.14 5.79 0.96
C ILE A 101 9.25 6.61 0.32
N ASP A 102 10.11 7.28 1.09
CA ASP A 102 11.21 8.09 0.58
C ASP A 102 12.17 7.25 -0.27
N GLN A 103 12.56 6.06 0.23
CA GLN A 103 13.38 5.10 -0.53
C GLN A 103 12.72 4.70 -1.85
N LYS A 104 11.40 4.52 -1.85
CA LYS A 104 10.64 4.16 -3.05
C LYS A 104 10.58 5.31 -4.04
N ILE A 105 10.45 6.55 -3.56
CA ILE A 105 10.42 7.76 -4.37
C ILE A 105 11.77 8.03 -5.03
N ASP A 106 12.86 7.87 -4.28
CA ASP A 106 14.23 8.12 -4.75
C ASP A 106 14.76 7.01 -5.67
N ALA A 107 14.09 5.87 -5.73
CA ALA A 107 14.45 4.80 -6.64
C ALA A 107 14.26 5.24 -8.10
N PRO A 108 15.25 5.01 -8.99
CA PRO A 108 15.14 5.42 -10.39
C PRO A 108 13.91 4.80 -11.05
N LEU A 109 13.03 5.66 -11.56
CA LEU A 109 11.81 5.25 -12.26
C LEU A 109 12.19 4.33 -13.43
N ARG A 110 11.84 3.04 -13.34
CA ARG A 110 11.99 2.12 -14.46
C ARG A 110 11.06 2.56 -15.58
N THR A 111 11.61 2.71 -16.78
CA THR A 111 10.87 3.13 -17.98
C THR A 111 9.68 2.20 -18.24
N ALA A 112 8.50 2.82 -18.33
CA ALA A 112 7.21 2.33 -18.81
C ALA A 112 7.04 0.81 -18.95
N THR A 113 6.44 0.20 -17.93
CA THR A 113 5.58 -0.98 -18.10
C THR A 113 4.16 -0.57 -17.71
N THR A 114 3.16 -1.10 -18.40
CA THR A 114 1.81 -0.54 -18.56
C THR A 114 0.96 -0.43 -17.28
N CYS A 115 1.39 -1.01 -16.15
CA CYS A 115 0.75 -0.86 -14.84
C CYS A 115 1.82 -0.49 -13.81
N GLN A 116 1.94 0.80 -13.48
CA GLN A 116 2.92 1.29 -12.48
C GLN A 116 2.27 1.35 -11.09
N PRO A 117 2.99 1.08 -10.00
CA PRO A 117 2.47 1.27 -8.63
C PRO A 117 2.09 2.73 -8.36
N LEU A 118 1.15 2.96 -7.44
CA LEU A 118 0.55 4.28 -7.17
C LEU A 118 1.59 5.39 -6.94
N LEU A 119 2.65 5.10 -6.19
CA LEU A 119 3.71 6.08 -5.89
C LEU A 119 4.40 6.60 -7.14
N ASN A 120 4.65 5.75 -8.15
CA ASN A 120 5.28 6.19 -9.40
C ASN A 120 4.34 7.10 -10.22
N LEU A 121 3.03 6.84 -10.19
CA LEU A 121 2.04 7.70 -10.86
C LEU A 121 1.89 9.06 -10.18
N LEU A 122 1.99 9.12 -8.85
CA LEU A 122 1.97 10.38 -8.10
C LEU A 122 3.17 11.26 -8.44
N LEU A 123 4.37 10.67 -8.54
CA LEU A 123 5.59 11.39 -8.93
C LEU A 123 5.54 11.89 -10.37
N LEU A 124 5.03 11.09 -11.31
CA LEU A 124 4.89 11.53 -12.70
C LEU A 124 3.94 12.73 -12.85
N LYS A 125 2.88 12.82 -12.05
CA LYS A 125 1.96 13.96 -12.10
C LYS A 125 2.53 15.24 -11.51
N SER A 126 3.30 15.17 -10.41
CA SER A 126 3.92 16.36 -9.82
C SER A 126 5.00 16.96 -10.73
N THR A 127 5.72 16.12 -11.47
CA THR A 127 6.75 16.57 -12.43
C THR A 127 6.15 17.30 -13.64
N VAL A 128 4.88 17.07 -13.97
CA VAL A 128 4.18 17.72 -15.10
C VAL A 128 3.56 19.08 -14.70
N SER A 129 3.44 19.38 -13.40
CA SER A 129 2.90 20.66 -12.91
C SER A 129 3.84 21.87 -13.06
N HIS A 130 5.05 21.73 -13.60
CA HIS A 130 5.95 22.86 -13.92
C HIS A 130 5.71 23.48 -15.33
N TRP A 131 4.62 23.14 -16.03
CA TRP A 131 4.28 23.68 -17.37
C TRP A 131 2.89 24.32 -17.43
N ILE A 132 2.60 25.25 -16.52
CA ILE A 132 1.53 26.25 -16.72
C ILE A 132 2.18 27.63 -16.71
N ASP A 133 2.42 28.15 -17.91
CA ASP A 133 2.92 29.50 -18.20
C ASP A 133 2.17 30.60 -17.44
N PRO A 134 2.87 31.70 -17.11
CA PRO A 134 2.26 33.00 -17.19
C PRO A 134 3.04 33.92 -18.16
N LYS A 135 2.41 34.14 -19.32
CA LYS A 135 2.38 35.38 -20.12
C LYS A 135 3.35 35.54 -21.30
N SER A 136 2.76 35.33 -22.49
CA SER A 136 2.80 36.27 -23.63
C SER A 136 2.50 37.72 -23.23
#